data_AF-A0A518C0E1-F1
#
_entry.id   AF-A0A518C0E1-F1
#
_cell.length_a   1.000
_cell.length_b   1.000
_cell.length_c   1.000
_cell.angle_alpha   90.00
_cell.angle_beta   90.00
_cell.angle_gamma   90.00
#
_symmetry.space_group_name_H-M   'P 1'
#
loop_
_entity.id
_entity.type
_entity.pdbx_description
1 polymer ?
#
loop_
_entity_poly.entity_id
_entity_poly.type
_entity_poly.pdbx_seq_one_letter_code
_entity_poly.pdbx_strand_id
1 'polypeptide(L)'
;MTLLAVPIMVEDLEHALRAAMLAGEGGADVVEYRVDRVADDIELVKTLVDRSPLPCLLTCRPVWEGGDYDGAETDRISLIEAAGLVTRPPAYVDVELKAYESSANLRQKVHLVVEHDEQVRRVEAGLILSSHDFEGRPSDLLRRVSAMVDAEACRVVKLAWRARSIRDNLEAFDLSAETPKPTIALCMGEFGLPSRVLAKKFGAHLTFASLDAASGTAPGQPTLEQMKRLYRWDRIGPETKVFGVIGHPVGHSLSPAIHNAGFDAVHPDPSSLTRDTGTVDFGFDGVYLPLPVAPGYEPFKASVGAWLDHEKLDFCGASVTLPHKEHLLRFVAERGGEIEALASRIAAANTLTVREDGSLYASNTDYAAALDALCDGLEITWEGLRGLRVAVLGAGGVARALVAGFAYAGAEVVIVNRTAARAEALASAFDGGATMAGGSARVSAKPMDVLCAEGCDAVVNCTSVGMHPDVGVSPASPELFEGRGRPRVVFDTIYNPRMTRLLVDAASAGCRVVTGDEMFVRQAAGQFELWTQHPAPVGVFRQVMAEALGV
;
A
#
# COMPACT_ATOMS: atom_id res chain seq x y z
N MET A 1 7.69 -9.09 21.60
CA MET A 1 8.24 -8.21 20.56
C MET A 1 8.20 -9.00 19.26
N THR A 2 7.57 -8.47 18.22
CA THR A 2 7.49 -9.13 16.90
C THR A 2 8.81 -8.99 16.17
N LEU A 3 9.36 -10.11 15.68
CA LEU A 3 10.66 -10.14 14.99
C LEU A 3 10.50 -9.89 13.48
N LEU A 4 11.43 -9.16 12.89
CA LEU A 4 11.57 -9.03 11.43
C LEU A 4 12.64 -10.00 10.92
N ALA A 5 12.22 -10.99 10.16
CA ALA A 5 13.08 -12.04 9.63
C ALA A 5 13.44 -11.82 8.16
N VAL A 6 14.70 -12.08 7.81
CA VAL A 6 15.15 -12.11 6.42
C VAL A 6 15.48 -13.54 6.00
N PRO A 7 14.76 -14.12 5.03
CA PRO A 7 15.08 -15.44 4.50
C PRO A 7 16.24 -15.36 3.51
N ILE A 8 17.16 -16.33 3.62
CA ILE A 8 18.37 -16.45 2.83
C ILE A 8 18.41 -17.87 2.27
N MET A 9 18.27 -17.99 0.95
CA MET A 9 18.53 -19.26 0.25
C MET A 9 20.03 -19.56 0.30
N VAL A 10 20.41 -20.66 0.92
CA VAL A 10 21.82 -21.03 1.10
C VAL A 10 22.32 -21.78 -0.12
N GLU A 11 23.30 -21.19 -0.79
CA GLU A 11 24.04 -21.83 -1.90
C GLU A 11 25.47 -22.16 -1.47
N ASP A 12 26.12 -21.23 -0.77
CA ASP A 12 27.43 -21.41 -0.15
C ASP A 12 27.52 -20.64 1.18
N LEU A 13 28.50 -21.05 2.01
CA LEU A 13 28.70 -20.51 3.36
C LEU A 13 29.02 -19.01 3.36
N GLU A 14 29.88 -18.54 2.46
CA GLU A 14 30.33 -17.16 2.50
C GLU A 14 29.23 -16.20 2.03
N HIS A 15 28.52 -16.57 0.98
CA HIS A 15 27.37 -15.82 0.49
C HIS A 15 26.30 -15.70 1.57
N ALA A 16 25.92 -16.81 2.23
CA ALA A 16 24.90 -16.81 3.27
C ALA A 16 25.30 -15.94 4.47
N LEU A 17 26.56 -16.00 4.93
CA LEU A 17 27.04 -15.16 6.02
C LEU A 17 27.07 -13.67 5.64
N ARG A 18 27.48 -13.33 4.41
CA ARG A 18 27.44 -11.94 3.92
C ARG A 18 26.01 -11.42 3.85
N ALA A 19 25.07 -12.20 3.31
CA ALA A 19 23.66 -11.85 3.24
C ALA A 19 23.07 -11.63 4.65
N ALA A 20 23.44 -12.46 5.62
CA ALA A 20 23.00 -12.31 7.00
C ALA A 20 23.57 -11.05 7.68
N MET A 21 24.82 -10.68 7.38
CA MET A 21 25.39 -9.41 7.83
C MET A 21 24.63 -8.20 7.25
N LEU A 22 24.38 -8.21 5.93
CA LEU A 22 23.61 -7.16 5.26
C LEU A 22 22.18 -7.05 5.82
N ALA A 23 21.53 -8.19 6.11
CA ALA A 23 20.23 -8.21 6.76
C ALA A 23 20.27 -7.52 8.13
N GLY A 24 21.30 -7.79 8.93
CA GLY A 24 21.50 -7.16 10.24
C GLY A 24 21.75 -5.66 10.15
N GLU A 25 22.59 -5.22 9.21
CA GLU A 25 22.83 -3.80 8.93
C GLU A 25 21.56 -3.08 8.46
N GLY A 26 20.70 -3.77 7.71
CA GLY A 26 19.37 -3.30 7.31
C GLY A 26 18.31 -3.34 8.43
N GLY A 27 18.65 -3.85 9.61
CA GLY A 27 17.78 -3.86 10.79
C GLY A 27 16.88 -5.09 10.92
N ALA A 28 17.23 -6.23 10.33
CA ALA A 28 16.60 -7.51 10.63
C ALA A 28 16.96 -7.99 12.05
N ASP A 29 16.01 -8.64 12.71
CA ASP A 29 16.20 -9.19 14.07
C ASP A 29 16.72 -10.63 14.04
N VAL A 30 16.38 -11.36 12.97
CA VAL A 30 16.66 -12.78 12.78
C VAL A 30 16.83 -13.09 11.29
N VAL A 31 17.64 -14.08 10.95
CA VAL A 31 17.73 -14.60 9.57
C VAL A 31 17.16 -16.01 9.49
N GLU A 32 16.40 -16.30 8.43
CA GLU A 32 16.01 -17.68 8.11
C GLU A 32 17.00 -18.25 7.10
N TYR A 33 17.79 -19.25 7.50
CA TYR A 33 18.61 -20.00 6.55
C TYR A 33 17.77 -21.11 5.93
N ARG A 34 17.51 -20.97 4.62
CA ARG A 34 16.87 -21.98 3.79
C ARG A 34 17.95 -22.89 3.21
N VAL A 35 18.17 -24.03 3.86
CA VAL A 35 19.25 -24.98 3.54
C VAL A 35 18.81 -26.09 2.59
N ASP A 36 17.61 -25.97 2.02
CA ASP A 36 16.96 -26.96 1.16
C ASP A 36 17.90 -27.55 0.08
N ARG A 37 18.73 -26.69 -0.53
CA ARG A 37 19.65 -27.04 -1.64
C ARG A 37 21.00 -27.60 -1.20
N VAL A 38 21.34 -27.47 0.08
CA VAL A 38 22.65 -27.85 0.65
C VAL A 38 22.48 -28.83 1.81
N ALA A 39 21.32 -29.48 1.90
CA ALA A 39 20.96 -30.35 3.01
C ALA A 39 21.91 -31.57 3.17
N ASP A 40 22.58 -31.97 2.10
CA ASP A 40 23.54 -33.07 2.10
C ASP A 40 24.90 -32.68 2.73
N ASP A 41 25.19 -31.38 2.89
CA ASP A 41 26.43 -30.87 3.51
C ASP A 41 26.17 -30.41 4.95
N ILE A 42 26.10 -31.38 5.86
CA ILE A 42 25.83 -31.17 7.28
C ILE A 42 26.88 -30.26 7.94
N GLU A 43 28.17 -30.38 7.56
CA GLU A 43 29.23 -29.57 8.16
C GLU A 43 29.16 -28.11 7.70
N LEU A 44 28.78 -27.84 6.44
CA LEU A 44 28.47 -26.48 5.98
C LEU A 44 27.34 -25.88 6.79
N VAL A 45 26.22 -26.59 6.96
CA VAL A 45 25.05 -26.10 7.71
C VAL A 45 25.40 -25.83 9.19
N LYS A 46 26.12 -26.75 9.83
CA LYS A 46 26.61 -26.55 11.21
C LYS A 46 27.51 -25.33 11.32
N THR A 47 28.43 -25.16 10.38
CA THR A 47 29.35 -24.02 10.35
C THR A 47 28.60 -22.71 10.11
N LEU A 48 27.58 -22.70 9.26
CA LEU A 48 26.74 -21.55 8.97
C LEU A 48 25.97 -21.10 10.21
N VAL A 49 25.27 -22.03 10.87
CA VAL A 49 24.52 -21.78 12.10
C VAL A 49 25.46 -21.28 13.20
N ASP A 50 26.56 -22.00 13.44
CA ASP A 50 27.51 -21.65 14.49
C ASP A 50 28.20 -20.31 14.23
N ARG A 51 28.32 -19.85 12.98
CA ARG A 51 28.94 -18.56 12.61
C ARG A 51 27.96 -17.44 12.31
N SER A 52 26.65 -17.68 12.44
CA SER A 52 25.63 -16.70 12.09
C SER A 52 25.83 -15.37 12.84
N PRO A 53 25.79 -14.21 12.15
CA PRO A 53 25.95 -12.90 12.78
C PRO A 53 24.71 -12.46 13.57
N LEU A 54 23.54 -13.00 13.24
CA LEU A 54 22.27 -12.79 13.93
C LEU A 54 21.73 -14.11 14.49
N PRO A 55 20.79 -14.07 15.46
CA PRO A 55 19.95 -15.22 15.74
C PRO A 55 19.39 -15.78 14.43
N CYS A 56 19.38 -17.10 14.28
CA CYS A 56 18.89 -17.73 13.05
C CYS A 56 17.74 -18.70 13.30
N LEU A 57 16.81 -18.71 12.35
CA LEU A 57 15.83 -19.74 12.09
C LEU A 57 16.43 -20.71 11.05
N LEU A 58 16.51 -22.00 11.37
CA LEU A 58 16.94 -23.01 10.42
C LEU A 58 15.72 -23.67 9.77
N THR A 59 15.65 -23.64 8.44
CA THR A 59 14.57 -24.24 7.66
C THR A 59 15.16 -25.10 6.54
N CYS A 60 14.79 -26.38 6.51
CA CYS A 60 15.02 -27.25 5.35
C CYS A 60 13.64 -27.66 4.79
N ARG A 61 13.14 -26.88 3.82
CA ARG A 61 11.78 -26.97 3.30
C ARG A 61 11.72 -28.03 2.18
N PRO A 62 10.82 -29.02 2.27
CA PRO A 62 10.65 -30.02 1.23
C PRO A 62 9.86 -29.50 0.03
N VAL A 63 10.04 -30.15 -1.13
CA VAL A 63 9.35 -29.81 -2.39
C VAL A 63 7.84 -29.80 -2.28
N TRP A 64 7.27 -30.69 -1.47
CA TRP A 64 5.82 -30.81 -1.28
C TRP A 64 5.22 -29.66 -0.45
N GLU A 65 6.06 -28.84 0.19
CA GLU A 65 5.67 -27.64 0.95
C GLU A 65 6.34 -26.37 0.40
N GLY A 66 6.73 -26.37 -0.88
CA GLY A 66 7.25 -25.20 -1.58
C GLY A 66 8.73 -24.88 -1.34
N GLY A 67 9.54 -25.86 -0.94
CA GLY A 67 10.99 -25.77 -0.92
C GLY A 67 11.67 -26.56 -2.03
N ASP A 68 12.98 -26.77 -1.89
CA ASP A 68 13.80 -27.45 -2.90
C ASP A 68 14.35 -28.82 -2.44
N TYR A 69 14.07 -29.25 -1.19
CA TYR A 69 14.54 -30.54 -0.67
C TYR A 69 13.64 -31.70 -1.11
N ASP A 70 14.21 -32.72 -1.75
CA ASP A 70 13.50 -33.91 -2.27
C ASP A 70 13.96 -35.24 -1.64
N GLY A 71 14.86 -35.18 -0.65
CA GLY A 71 15.39 -36.35 0.06
C GLY A 71 14.45 -36.95 1.11
N ALA A 72 14.97 -37.90 1.89
CA ALA A 72 14.19 -38.60 2.92
C ALA A 72 13.96 -37.74 4.19
N GLU A 73 12.73 -37.75 4.71
CA GLU A 73 12.37 -37.01 5.93
C GLU A 73 13.28 -37.35 7.13
N THR A 74 13.73 -38.60 7.24
CA THR A 74 14.65 -39.01 8.31
C THR A 74 16.00 -38.29 8.23
N ASP A 75 16.51 -38.04 7.03
CA ASP A 75 17.80 -37.41 6.81
C ASP A 75 17.68 -35.90 7.04
N ARG A 76 16.58 -35.31 6.56
CA ARG A 76 16.19 -33.92 6.81
C ARG A 76 16.10 -33.58 8.30
N ILE A 77 15.41 -34.41 9.09
CA ILE A 77 15.32 -34.20 10.54
C ILE A 77 16.68 -34.42 11.22
N SER A 78 17.49 -35.38 10.75
CA SER A 78 18.83 -35.62 11.29
C SER A 78 19.78 -34.44 11.03
N LEU A 79 19.64 -33.76 9.89
CA LEU A 79 20.35 -32.51 9.59
C LEU A 79 19.98 -31.42 10.61
N ILE A 80 18.69 -31.21 10.85
CA ILE A 80 18.18 -30.20 11.79
C ILE A 80 18.68 -30.51 13.21
N GLU A 81 18.66 -31.78 13.62
CA GLU A 81 19.23 -32.25 14.88
C GLU A 81 20.73 -31.93 14.98
N ALA A 82 21.53 -32.30 13.97
CA ALA A 82 22.96 -32.06 13.97
C ALA A 82 23.30 -30.56 14.06
N ALA A 83 22.52 -29.70 13.39
CA ALA A 83 22.67 -28.25 13.46
C ALA A 83 22.24 -27.67 14.82
N GLY A 84 21.30 -28.30 15.53
CA GLY A 84 20.91 -27.94 16.90
C GLY A 84 21.99 -28.22 17.96
N LEU A 85 22.96 -29.08 17.67
CA LEU A 85 23.99 -29.51 18.63
C LEU A 85 25.28 -28.66 18.61
N VAL A 86 25.37 -27.66 17.73
CA VAL A 86 26.57 -26.79 17.61
C VAL A 86 26.75 -25.88 18.83
N THR A 87 27.85 -25.13 18.91
CA THR A 87 28.14 -24.28 20.09
C THR A 87 27.12 -23.15 20.23
N ARG A 88 26.77 -22.51 19.11
CA ARG A 88 25.71 -21.51 19.01
C ARG A 88 24.52 -22.07 18.21
N PRO A 89 23.56 -22.76 18.87
CA PRO A 89 22.43 -23.38 18.19
C PRO A 89 21.51 -22.33 17.55
N PRO A 90 20.66 -22.73 16.58
CA PRO A 90 19.69 -21.81 16.01
C PRO A 90 18.67 -21.40 17.08
N ALA A 91 18.18 -20.17 16.99
CA ALA A 91 17.12 -19.68 17.88
C ALA A 91 15.81 -20.44 17.64
N TYR A 92 15.58 -20.84 16.40
CA TYR A 92 14.41 -21.59 15.98
C TYR A 92 14.76 -22.65 14.94
N VAL A 93 13.99 -23.73 14.92
CA VAL A 93 13.96 -24.70 13.81
C VAL A 93 12.54 -24.78 13.26
N ASP A 94 12.39 -24.86 11.94
CA ASP A 94 11.09 -25.01 11.26
C ASP A 94 10.89 -26.45 10.81
N VAL A 95 9.81 -27.07 11.28
CA VAL A 95 9.36 -28.40 10.83
C VAL A 95 7.88 -28.32 10.44
N GLU A 96 7.53 -28.89 9.30
CA GLU A 96 6.16 -28.91 8.79
C GLU A 96 5.28 -29.80 9.64
N LEU A 97 4.06 -29.35 9.97
CA LEU A 97 3.07 -30.10 10.74
C LEU A 97 2.83 -31.50 10.15
N LYS A 98 2.73 -31.60 8.82
CA LYS A 98 2.50 -32.87 8.13
C LYS A 98 3.63 -33.88 8.37
N ALA A 99 4.89 -33.42 8.38
CA ALA A 99 6.03 -34.27 8.69
C ALA A 99 6.03 -34.68 10.17
N TYR A 100 5.75 -33.73 11.06
CA TYR A 100 5.64 -33.97 12.50
C TYR A 100 4.54 -34.99 12.86
N GLU A 101 3.39 -34.95 12.19
CA GLU A 101 2.28 -35.89 12.45
C GLU A 101 2.52 -37.28 11.85
N SER A 102 3.40 -37.41 10.85
CA SER A 102 3.55 -38.62 10.04
C SER A 102 4.00 -39.87 10.81
N SER A 103 4.81 -39.73 11.87
CA SER A 103 5.20 -40.86 12.74
C SER A 103 5.63 -40.43 14.14
N ALA A 104 5.45 -41.32 15.12
CA ALA A 104 5.93 -41.10 16.48
C ALA A 104 7.46 -41.02 16.57
N ASN A 105 8.18 -41.74 15.70
CA ASN A 105 9.65 -41.71 15.66
C ASN A 105 10.17 -40.33 15.22
N LEU A 106 9.57 -39.74 14.18
CA LEU A 106 9.95 -38.40 13.74
C LEU A 106 9.63 -37.35 14.81
N ARG A 107 8.50 -37.44 15.50
CA ARG A 107 8.23 -36.57 16.66
C ARG A 107 9.30 -36.70 17.72
N GLN A 108 9.65 -37.93 18.11
CA GLN A 108 10.68 -38.17 19.12
C GLN A 108 12.02 -37.57 18.70
N LYS A 109 12.43 -37.71 17.43
CA LYS A 109 13.64 -37.06 16.92
C LYS A 109 13.57 -35.53 16.99
N VAL A 110 12.45 -34.93 16.59
CA VAL A 110 12.25 -33.47 16.71
C VAL A 110 12.30 -33.03 18.17
N HIS A 111 11.72 -33.79 19.09
CA HIS A 111 11.84 -33.53 20.53
C HIS A 111 13.30 -33.52 20.98
N LEU A 112 14.15 -34.46 20.55
CA LEU A 112 15.58 -34.46 20.89
C LEU A 112 16.32 -33.19 20.43
N VAL A 113 15.82 -32.48 19.41
CA VAL A 113 16.40 -31.21 18.95
C VAL A 113 16.08 -30.06 19.91
N VAL A 114 14.88 -30.05 20.49
CA VAL A 114 14.35 -28.90 21.25
C VAL A 114 14.30 -29.11 22.77
N GLU A 115 14.29 -30.36 23.23
CA GLU A 115 14.33 -30.79 24.64
C GLU A 115 15.14 -32.10 24.76
N HIS A 116 16.32 -32.07 25.39
CA HIS A 116 17.16 -33.27 25.56
C HIS A 116 17.65 -33.39 27.01
N ASP A 117 17.40 -34.53 27.66
CA ASP A 117 17.70 -34.76 29.09
C ASP A 117 19.19 -34.60 29.45
N GLU A 118 20.11 -34.80 28.49
CA GLU A 118 21.56 -34.58 28.69
C GLU A 118 22.03 -33.14 28.36
N GLN A 119 21.15 -32.24 27.91
CA GLN A 119 21.51 -30.85 27.65
C GLN A 119 21.64 -30.05 28.96
N VAL A 120 22.87 -29.84 29.40
CA VAL A 120 23.22 -28.94 30.53
C VAL A 120 23.18 -27.45 30.11
N ARG A 121 22.61 -27.11 28.94
CA ARG A 121 22.74 -25.78 28.32
C ARG A 121 21.54 -24.87 28.62
N ARG A 122 21.80 -23.56 28.71
CA ARG A 122 20.81 -22.52 29.08
C ARG A 122 19.86 -22.06 27.95
N VAL A 123 20.02 -22.53 26.71
CA VAL A 123 19.24 -22.06 25.55
C VAL A 123 18.75 -23.26 24.73
N GLU A 124 17.45 -23.52 24.78
CA GLU A 124 16.72 -24.51 23.97
C GLU A 124 16.30 -23.85 22.64
N ALA A 125 16.55 -24.50 21.50
CA ALA A 125 16.05 -24.03 20.21
C ALA A 125 14.51 -24.16 20.17
N GLY A 126 13.79 -23.10 19.78
CA GLY A 126 12.33 -23.15 19.70
C GLY A 126 11.83 -23.88 18.45
N LEU A 127 10.96 -24.89 18.61
CA LEU A 127 10.29 -25.50 17.46
C LEU A 127 9.21 -24.56 16.91
N ILE A 128 9.32 -24.26 15.61
CA ILE A 128 8.22 -23.71 14.82
C ILE A 128 7.56 -24.87 14.08
N LEU A 129 6.27 -25.13 14.37
CA LEU A 129 5.49 -26.02 13.51
C LEU A 129 4.81 -25.20 12.42
N SER A 130 5.07 -25.54 11.17
CA SER A 130 4.61 -24.75 10.03
C SER A 130 3.65 -25.50 9.10
N SER A 131 2.82 -24.75 8.38
CA SER A 131 1.98 -25.28 7.29
C SER A 131 1.73 -24.20 6.24
N HIS A 132 1.82 -24.58 4.96
CA HIS A 132 1.73 -23.66 3.83
C HIS A 132 0.66 -24.11 2.82
N ASP A 133 -0.26 -23.22 2.45
CA ASP A 133 -1.30 -23.48 1.47
C ASP A 133 -1.25 -22.45 0.33
N PHE A 134 -0.66 -22.84 -0.80
CA PHE A 134 -0.41 -21.95 -1.95
C PHE A 134 -1.65 -21.65 -2.80
N GLU A 135 -2.76 -22.37 -2.60
CA GLU A 135 -4.01 -22.18 -3.36
C GLU A 135 -4.98 -21.21 -2.66
N GLY A 136 -5.00 -21.20 -1.33
CA GLY A 136 -5.96 -20.42 -0.56
C GLY A 136 -5.98 -20.78 0.91
N ARG A 137 -6.86 -20.14 1.68
CA ARG A 137 -7.13 -20.49 3.08
C ARG A 137 -7.56 -21.96 3.18
N PRO A 138 -6.85 -22.83 3.93
CA PRO A 138 -7.20 -24.24 4.06
C PRO A 138 -8.56 -24.42 4.74
N SER A 139 -9.30 -25.45 4.34
CA SER A 139 -10.61 -25.77 4.94
C SER A 139 -10.47 -26.24 6.40
N ASP A 140 -9.34 -26.84 6.75
CA ASP A 140 -9.00 -27.38 8.05
C ASP A 140 -8.09 -26.46 8.89
N LEU A 141 -8.00 -25.16 8.56
CA LEU A 141 -7.11 -24.18 9.23
C LEU A 141 -7.13 -24.27 10.76
N LEU A 142 -8.32 -24.16 11.37
CA LEU A 142 -8.47 -24.18 12.83
C LEU A 142 -8.07 -25.53 13.46
N ARG A 143 -8.25 -26.63 12.72
CA ARG A 143 -7.78 -27.94 13.18
C ARG A 143 -6.26 -27.99 13.19
N ARG A 144 -5.59 -27.43 12.18
CA ARG A 144 -4.12 -27.33 12.15
C ARG A 144 -3.60 -26.45 13.30
N VAL A 145 -4.26 -25.32 13.56
CA VAL A 145 -3.96 -24.45 14.72
C VAL A 145 -4.04 -25.26 16.02
N SER A 146 -5.16 -25.97 16.26
CA SER A 146 -5.33 -26.81 17.45
C SER A 146 -4.23 -27.85 17.59
N ALA A 147 -3.92 -28.58 16.51
CA ALA A 147 -2.87 -29.60 16.51
C ALA A 147 -1.49 -29.03 16.89
N MET A 148 -1.14 -27.85 16.37
CA MET A 148 0.11 -27.17 16.71
C MET A 148 0.11 -26.61 18.14
N VAL A 149 -1.03 -26.12 18.64
CA VAL A 149 -1.18 -25.66 20.03
C VAL A 149 -1.07 -26.82 21.02
N ASP A 150 -1.66 -27.97 20.69
CA ASP A 150 -1.66 -29.16 21.55
C ASP A 150 -0.31 -29.92 21.52
N ALA A 151 0.50 -29.73 20.47
CA ALA A 151 1.82 -30.32 20.38
C ALA A 151 2.79 -29.71 21.42
N GLU A 152 3.21 -30.51 22.41
CA GLU A 152 4.07 -30.08 23.52
C GLU A 152 5.37 -29.40 23.05
N ALA A 153 6.11 -30.01 22.12
CA ALA A 153 7.33 -29.45 21.54
C ALA A 153 7.12 -28.12 20.81
N CYS A 154 5.92 -27.86 20.28
CA CYS A 154 5.67 -26.69 19.45
C CYS A 154 5.71 -25.42 20.28
N ARG A 155 6.67 -24.54 20.00
CA ARG A 155 6.82 -23.26 20.70
C ARG A 155 6.20 -22.10 19.93
N VAL A 156 6.16 -22.19 18.60
CA VAL A 156 5.58 -21.18 17.72
C VAL A 156 4.73 -21.85 16.64
N VAL A 157 3.50 -21.38 16.49
CA VAL A 157 2.58 -21.80 15.42
C VAL A 157 2.91 -20.98 14.16
N LYS A 158 3.10 -21.61 13.00
CA LYS A 158 3.32 -20.90 11.73
C LYS A 158 2.35 -21.38 10.65
N LEU A 159 1.59 -20.45 10.10
CA LEU A 159 0.58 -20.70 9.08
C LEU A 159 0.75 -19.68 7.96
N ALA A 160 0.83 -20.16 6.73
CA ALA A 160 0.90 -19.30 5.56
C ALA A 160 -0.10 -19.77 4.50
N TRP A 161 -0.97 -18.88 4.00
CA TRP A 161 -1.91 -19.23 2.93
C TRP A 161 -2.03 -18.14 1.89
N ARG A 162 -2.40 -18.48 0.65
CA ARG A 162 -2.63 -17.48 -0.39
C ARG A 162 -3.91 -16.68 -0.13
N ALA A 163 -3.79 -15.36 -0.06
CA ALA A 163 -4.95 -14.48 0.01
C ALA A 163 -5.58 -14.30 -1.39
N ARG A 164 -6.90 -14.35 -1.41
CA ARG A 164 -7.78 -14.07 -2.57
C ARG A 164 -8.46 -12.71 -2.43
N SER A 165 -8.44 -12.13 -1.23
CA SER A 165 -8.90 -10.76 -0.96
C SER A 165 -8.21 -10.21 0.28
N ILE A 166 -8.22 -8.88 0.46
CA ILE A 166 -7.66 -8.25 1.67
C ILE A 166 -8.36 -8.69 2.97
N ARG A 167 -9.56 -9.29 2.88
CA ARG A 167 -10.28 -9.84 4.05
C ARG A 167 -9.60 -11.06 4.65
N ASP A 168 -8.84 -11.82 3.85
CA ASP A 168 -8.18 -13.03 4.34
C ASP A 168 -7.10 -12.71 5.39
N ASN A 169 -6.60 -11.46 5.43
CA ASN A 169 -5.68 -11.01 6.47
C ASN A 169 -6.34 -10.87 7.85
N LEU A 170 -7.66 -10.65 7.92
CA LEU A 170 -8.36 -10.47 9.20
C LEU A 170 -8.25 -11.74 10.05
N GLU A 171 -8.44 -12.92 9.44
CA GLU A 171 -8.25 -14.20 10.13
C GLU A 171 -6.78 -14.41 10.55
N ALA A 172 -5.81 -13.88 9.80
CA ALA A 172 -4.39 -13.91 10.21
C ALA A 172 -4.11 -12.99 11.40
N PHE A 173 -4.77 -11.83 11.46
CA PHE A 173 -4.69 -10.91 12.61
C PHE A 173 -5.27 -11.55 13.86
N ASP A 174 -6.47 -12.13 13.77
CA ASP A 174 -7.12 -12.82 14.89
C ASP A 174 -6.27 -13.99 15.40
N LEU A 175 -5.76 -14.84 14.49
CA LEU A 175 -4.87 -15.94 14.88
C LEU A 175 -3.60 -15.45 15.58
N SER A 176 -3.00 -14.35 15.12
CA SER A 176 -1.79 -13.79 15.75
C SER A 176 -2.08 -13.22 17.14
N ALA A 177 -3.25 -12.60 17.32
CA ALA A 177 -3.62 -11.92 18.56
C ALA A 177 -4.22 -12.86 19.62
N GLU A 178 -4.87 -13.95 19.22
CA GLU A 178 -5.74 -14.73 20.11
C GLU A 178 -5.27 -16.17 20.34
N THR A 179 -4.33 -16.66 19.53
CA THR A 179 -3.77 -18.00 19.75
C THR A 179 -2.90 -18.01 21.03
N PRO A 180 -3.07 -19.00 21.94
CA PRO A 180 -2.34 -19.03 23.21
C PRO A 180 -0.81 -19.14 23.09
N LYS A 181 -0.33 -19.74 21.99
CA LYS A 181 1.09 -19.82 21.66
C LYS A 181 1.48 -18.67 20.74
N PRO A 182 2.75 -18.19 20.81
CA PRO A 182 3.28 -17.26 19.81
C PRO A 182 2.99 -17.77 18.40
N THR A 183 2.46 -16.89 17.54
CA THR A 183 1.91 -17.27 16.24
C THR A 183 2.46 -16.39 15.12
N ILE A 184 2.81 -17.02 14.01
CA ILE A 184 3.17 -16.42 12.73
C ILE A 184 2.05 -16.77 11.75
N ALA A 185 1.11 -15.86 11.51
CA ALA A 185 0.05 -16.07 10.53
C ALA A 185 0.24 -15.08 9.37
N LEU A 186 0.48 -15.61 8.16
CA LEU A 186 0.84 -14.81 6.99
C LEU A 186 -0.03 -15.14 5.78
N CYS A 187 -0.41 -14.10 5.06
CA CYS A 187 -1.07 -14.22 3.77
C CYS A 187 -0.06 -13.99 2.63
N MET A 188 -0.08 -14.86 1.63
CA MET A 188 0.73 -14.77 0.41
C MET A 188 -0.03 -14.06 -0.72
N GLY A 189 0.73 -13.50 -1.66
CA GLY A 189 0.21 -12.82 -2.84
C GLY A 189 -0.09 -11.33 -2.59
N GLU A 190 -0.56 -10.63 -3.63
CA GLU A 190 -0.78 -9.18 -3.60
C GLU A 190 -1.76 -8.74 -2.51
N PHE A 191 -2.77 -9.56 -2.23
CA PHE A 191 -3.78 -9.29 -1.20
C PHE A 191 -3.26 -9.53 0.23
N GLY A 192 -2.12 -10.20 0.38
CA GLY A 192 -1.59 -10.65 1.68
C GLY A 192 -0.63 -9.69 2.36
N LEU A 193 -0.24 -8.59 1.71
CA LEU A 193 0.69 -7.60 2.27
C LEU A 193 0.29 -7.10 3.68
N PRO A 194 -0.99 -6.83 4.00
CA PRO A 194 -1.38 -6.36 5.33
C PRO A 194 -0.97 -7.30 6.47
N SER A 195 -1.09 -8.62 6.30
CA SER A 195 -0.64 -9.61 7.29
C SER A 195 0.86 -9.51 7.62
N ARG A 196 1.67 -9.03 6.68
CA ARG A 196 3.12 -8.89 6.85
C ARG A 196 3.49 -7.59 7.53
N VAL A 197 2.90 -6.48 7.08
CA VAL A 197 3.22 -5.13 7.58
C VAL A 197 2.62 -4.90 8.96
N LEU A 198 1.37 -5.33 9.18
CA LEU A 198 0.66 -5.12 10.44
C LEU A 198 0.94 -6.22 11.49
N ALA A 199 1.88 -7.13 11.21
CA ALA A 199 2.26 -8.21 12.13
C ALA A 199 2.54 -7.72 13.56
N LYS A 200 3.22 -6.58 13.70
CA LYS A 200 3.55 -5.97 15.00
C LYS A 200 2.34 -5.41 15.74
N LYS A 201 1.37 -4.83 15.01
CA LYS A 201 0.11 -4.31 15.57
C LYS A 201 -0.73 -5.44 16.19
N PHE A 202 -0.73 -6.61 15.57
CA PHE A 202 -1.50 -7.77 16.02
C PHE A 202 -0.71 -8.78 16.86
N GLY A 203 0.49 -8.40 17.33
CA GLY A 203 1.27 -9.23 18.25
C GLY A 203 1.80 -10.53 17.65
N ALA A 204 1.90 -10.63 16.32
CA ALA A 204 2.52 -11.79 15.68
C ALA A 204 3.93 -12.03 16.23
N HIS A 205 4.37 -13.28 16.28
CA HIS A 205 5.70 -13.61 16.79
C HIS A 205 6.80 -13.08 15.87
N LEU A 206 6.58 -13.21 14.56
CA LEU A 206 7.54 -12.87 13.52
C LEU A 206 6.84 -12.56 12.19
N THR A 207 7.47 -11.76 11.34
CA THR A 207 7.12 -11.58 9.92
C THR A 207 8.37 -11.68 9.05
N PHE A 208 8.21 -11.81 7.74
CA PHE A 208 9.33 -11.95 6.80
C PHE A 208 9.41 -10.79 5.80
N ALA A 209 10.62 -10.31 5.57
CA ALA A 209 10.98 -9.35 4.53
C ALA A 209 12.17 -9.88 3.72
N SER A 210 12.17 -9.67 2.39
CA SER A 210 13.30 -10.09 1.56
C SER A 210 14.45 -9.10 1.68
N LEU A 211 15.69 -9.55 1.45
CA LEU A 211 16.84 -8.64 1.46
C LEU A 211 16.73 -7.60 0.34
N ASP A 212 16.34 -8.06 -0.85
CA ASP A 212 16.04 -7.24 -2.02
C ASP A 212 14.83 -7.81 -2.80
N ALA A 213 14.45 -7.16 -3.90
CA ALA A 213 13.30 -7.57 -4.70
C ALA A 213 13.51 -8.91 -5.44
N ALA A 214 14.76 -9.30 -5.73
CA ALA A 214 15.10 -10.54 -6.41
C ALA A 214 15.18 -11.73 -5.44
N SER A 215 15.46 -11.47 -4.16
CA SER A 215 15.65 -12.47 -3.12
C SER A 215 14.36 -12.90 -2.40
N GLY A 216 13.18 -12.57 -2.92
CA GLY A 216 11.89 -12.93 -2.30
C GLY A 216 11.67 -14.44 -2.30
N THR A 217 11.34 -15.03 -1.14
CA THR A 217 11.09 -16.47 -1.00
C THR A 217 9.60 -16.83 -1.02
N ALA A 218 8.72 -15.83 -0.95
CA ALA A 218 7.27 -16.00 -1.05
C ALA A 218 6.60 -14.85 -1.82
N PRO A 219 5.52 -15.11 -2.59
CA PRO A 219 4.80 -14.05 -3.31
C PRO A 219 4.23 -12.97 -2.37
N GLY A 220 4.40 -11.70 -2.74
CA GLY A 220 3.91 -10.55 -1.97
C GLY A 220 4.75 -10.17 -0.75
N GLN A 221 5.97 -10.71 -0.64
CA GLN A 221 6.91 -10.35 0.42
C GLN A 221 7.53 -8.96 0.14
N PRO A 222 7.42 -7.99 1.07
CA PRO A 222 8.09 -6.71 0.95
C PRO A 222 9.59 -6.86 1.22
N THR A 223 10.40 -5.93 0.70
CA THR A 223 11.83 -5.88 1.02
C THR A 223 12.04 -5.33 2.45
N LEU A 224 13.21 -5.59 3.02
CA LEU A 224 13.64 -5.05 4.31
C LEU A 224 13.61 -3.52 4.31
N GLU A 225 14.07 -2.92 3.22
CA GLU A 225 14.02 -1.47 3.00
C GLU A 225 12.57 -0.95 2.98
N GLN A 226 11.66 -1.62 2.26
CA GLN A 226 10.25 -1.24 2.26
C GLN A 226 9.63 -1.35 3.65
N MET A 227 9.90 -2.42 4.39
CA MET A 227 9.41 -2.58 5.76
C MET A 227 9.90 -1.44 6.66
N LYS A 228 11.20 -1.17 6.66
CA LYS A 228 11.84 -0.19 7.56
C LYS A 228 11.52 1.25 7.19
N ARG A 229 11.54 1.60 5.90
CA ARG A 229 11.42 2.98 5.41
C ARG A 229 10.01 3.30 4.93
N LEU A 230 9.47 2.51 4.00
CA LEU A 230 8.17 2.82 3.41
C LEU A 230 7.02 2.59 4.38
N TYR A 231 7.01 1.45 5.08
CA TYR A 231 5.92 1.05 5.97
C TYR A 231 6.16 1.36 7.45
N ARG A 232 7.27 2.06 7.76
CA ARG A 232 7.57 2.56 9.11
C ARG A 232 7.54 1.44 10.16
N TRP A 233 8.05 0.25 9.84
CA TRP A 233 7.99 -0.96 10.70
C TRP A 233 8.32 -0.70 12.17
N ASP A 234 9.35 0.12 12.43
CA ASP A 234 9.81 0.39 13.78
C ASP A 234 8.80 1.24 14.59
N ARG A 235 7.94 2.01 13.91
CA ARG A 235 6.88 2.85 14.50
C ARG A 235 5.57 2.12 14.75
N ILE A 236 5.28 1.04 14.03
CA ILE A 236 4.02 0.31 14.18
C ILE A 236 3.93 -0.30 15.60
N GLY A 237 2.80 -0.07 16.26
CA GLY A 237 2.40 -0.65 17.53
C GLY A 237 0.90 -1.00 17.57
N PRO A 238 0.38 -1.50 18.70
CA PRO A 238 -1.01 -1.93 18.84
C PRO A 238 -2.04 -0.81 18.56
N GLU A 239 -1.71 0.43 18.91
CA GLU A 239 -2.58 1.61 18.76
C GLU A 239 -2.42 2.33 17.42
N THR A 240 -1.49 1.90 16.56
CA THR A 240 -1.24 2.55 15.27
C THR A 240 -2.49 2.52 14.40
N LYS A 241 -2.93 3.69 13.94
CA LYS A 241 -4.07 3.84 13.04
C LYS A 241 -3.75 3.32 11.64
N VAL A 242 -4.69 2.62 11.01
CA VAL A 242 -4.49 2.03 9.69
C VAL A 242 -5.23 2.84 8.63
N PHE A 243 -4.50 3.18 7.57
CA PHE A 243 -4.99 3.85 6.38
C PHE A 243 -4.61 3.06 5.13
N GLY A 244 -5.21 3.40 3.98
CA GLY A 244 -4.73 2.83 2.74
C GLY A 244 -5.31 3.43 1.48
N VAL A 245 -4.84 2.92 0.33
CA VAL A 245 -5.40 3.23 -0.98
C VAL A 245 -6.14 2.01 -1.51
N ILE A 246 -7.45 2.15 -1.72
CA ILE A 246 -8.31 1.11 -2.26
C ILE A 246 -8.40 1.26 -3.78
N GLY A 247 -8.04 0.20 -4.51
CA GLY A 247 -8.04 0.20 -5.98
C GLY A 247 -7.73 -1.15 -6.58
N HIS A 248 -7.83 -1.28 -7.91
CA HIS A 248 -7.33 -2.46 -8.62
C HIS A 248 -7.02 -2.17 -10.10
N PRO A 249 -5.76 -2.34 -10.54
CA PRO A 249 -4.57 -2.63 -9.72
C PRO A 249 -4.18 -1.43 -8.83
N VAL A 250 -3.47 -1.68 -7.72
CA VAL A 250 -3.06 -0.60 -6.79
C VAL A 250 -1.64 -0.74 -6.21
N GLY A 251 -0.96 -1.87 -6.46
CA GLY A 251 0.37 -2.14 -5.90
C GLY A 251 1.47 -1.14 -6.29
N HIS A 252 1.30 -0.41 -7.39
CA HIS A 252 2.24 0.61 -7.87
C HIS A 252 1.88 2.05 -7.46
N SER A 253 0.85 2.23 -6.62
CA SER A 253 0.46 3.56 -6.15
C SER A 253 1.58 4.22 -5.34
N LEU A 254 1.81 5.52 -5.55
CA LEU A 254 2.72 6.32 -4.73
C LEU A 254 2.09 6.82 -3.42
N SER A 255 0.77 6.64 -3.23
CA SER A 255 0.07 7.07 -2.01
C SER A 255 0.69 6.52 -0.71
N PRO A 256 1.08 5.24 -0.60
CA PRO A 256 1.79 4.74 0.58
C PRO A 256 3.08 5.50 0.88
N ALA A 257 3.89 5.81 -0.14
CA ALA A 257 5.15 6.55 0.05
C ALA A 257 4.89 7.97 0.58
N ILE A 258 3.89 8.65 0.01
CA ILE A 258 3.55 10.02 0.39
C ILE A 258 2.94 10.10 1.78
N HIS A 259 1.93 9.29 2.09
CA HIS A 259 1.25 9.38 3.37
C HIS A 259 2.13 8.89 4.52
N ASN A 260 2.91 7.82 4.34
CA ASN A 260 3.82 7.37 5.39
C ASN A 260 4.94 8.38 5.66
N ALA A 261 5.53 8.99 4.62
CA ALA A 261 6.48 10.09 4.80
C ALA A 261 5.82 11.31 5.48
N GLY A 262 4.55 11.59 5.15
CA GLY A 262 3.74 12.61 5.82
C GLY A 262 3.56 12.35 7.30
N PHE A 263 3.23 11.10 7.66
CA PHE A 263 3.06 10.71 9.05
C PHE A 263 4.37 10.85 9.83
N ASP A 264 5.55 10.62 9.24
CA ASP A 264 6.83 10.89 9.90
C ASP A 264 7.13 12.39 10.07
N ALA A 265 6.63 13.23 9.16
CA ALA A 265 6.90 14.66 9.14
C ALA A 265 5.99 15.51 10.04
N VAL A 266 4.93 14.93 10.61
CA VAL A 266 4.07 15.65 11.57
C VAL A 266 4.81 15.83 12.89
N HIS A 267 4.92 17.08 13.32
CA HIS A 267 5.39 17.40 14.66
C HIS A 267 4.20 17.47 15.62
N PRO A 268 4.29 16.89 16.83
CA PRO A 268 3.35 17.21 17.89
C PRO A 268 3.35 18.73 18.12
N ASP A 269 2.19 19.27 18.50
CA ASP A 269 2.11 20.64 19.00
C ASP A 269 3.23 20.87 20.05
N PRO A 270 4.05 21.92 19.93
CA PRO A 270 5.04 22.28 20.94
C PRO A 270 4.49 22.35 22.37
N SER A 271 3.17 22.56 22.52
CA SER A 271 2.46 22.58 23.81
C SER A 271 2.25 21.20 24.45
N SER A 272 2.33 20.10 23.68
CA SER A 272 2.15 18.72 24.16
C SER A 272 3.48 18.03 24.54
N LEU A 273 4.62 18.73 24.40
CA LEU A 273 5.93 18.28 24.84
C LEU A 273 6.00 18.24 26.37
N THR A 274 5.53 17.15 26.97
CA THR A 274 5.82 16.85 28.37
C THR A 274 7.31 16.52 28.51
N ARG A 275 8.01 17.41 29.20
CA ARG A 275 9.37 17.18 29.71
C ARG A 275 9.29 16.06 30.77
N ASP A 276 9.50 14.79 30.41
CA ASP A 276 10.19 13.85 31.32
C ASP A 276 10.58 12.45 30.80
N THR A 277 10.29 12.03 29.56
CA THR A 277 10.54 10.61 29.17
C THR A 277 11.70 10.34 28.21
N GLY A 278 12.48 11.35 27.80
CA GLY A 278 13.72 11.13 27.02
C GLY A 278 13.52 10.61 25.57
N THR A 279 12.29 10.33 25.15
CA THR A 279 11.90 10.03 23.76
C THR A 279 11.01 11.15 23.25
N VAL A 280 11.51 11.95 22.31
CA VAL A 280 10.69 12.92 21.60
C VAL A 280 9.93 12.16 20.53
N ASP A 281 8.64 11.93 20.75
CA ASP A 281 7.79 11.18 19.84
C ASP A 281 7.36 12.08 18.68
N PHE A 282 8.16 12.09 17.62
CA PHE A 282 7.84 12.78 16.38
C PHE A 282 6.98 11.88 15.48
N GLY A 283 5.94 12.45 14.87
CA GLY A 283 5.11 11.81 13.86
C GLY A 283 3.66 11.57 14.29
N PHE A 284 2.79 11.35 13.30
CA PHE A 284 1.46 10.80 13.48
C PHE A 284 1.55 9.27 13.55
N ASP A 285 0.94 8.65 14.56
CA ASP A 285 0.91 7.19 14.74
C ASP A 285 -0.10 6.54 13.78
N GLY A 286 0.33 6.45 12.52
CA GLY A 286 -0.45 5.86 11.43
C GLY A 286 0.42 5.09 10.44
N VAL A 287 -0.18 4.12 9.76
CA VAL A 287 0.45 3.39 8.66
C VAL A 287 -0.50 3.34 7.47
N TYR A 288 0.03 3.58 6.28
CA TYR A 288 -0.71 3.63 5.03
C TYR A 288 -0.30 2.46 4.12
N LEU A 289 -1.28 1.69 3.64
CA LEU A 289 -1.06 0.47 2.84
C LEU A 289 -1.72 0.53 1.45
N PRO A 290 -1.19 -0.15 0.43
CA PRO A 290 -1.94 -0.46 -0.77
C PRO A 290 -2.96 -1.59 -0.49
N LEU A 291 -4.23 -1.37 -0.82
CA LEU A 291 -5.35 -2.27 -0.52
C LEU A 291 -6.03 -2.72 -1.83
N PRO A 292 -5.53 -3.80 -2.47
CA PRO A 292 -6.13 -4.30 -3.70
C PRO A 292 -7.54 -4.85 -3.44
N VAL A 293 -8.54 -4.33 -4.14
CA VAL A 293 -9.94 -4.79 -4.04
C VAL A 293 -10.44 -5.10 -5.42
N ALA A 294 -10.90 -6.34 -5.65
CA ALA A 294 -11.37 -6.74 -6.97
C ALA A 294 -12.51 -5.82 -7.48
N PRO A 295 -12.57 -5.54 -8.80
CA PRO A 295 -13.63 -4.72 -9.38
C PRO A 295 -15.04 -5.20 -9.04
N GLY A 296 -15.97 -4.26 -8.87
CA GLY A 296 -17.38 -4.53 -8.55
C GLY A 296 -17.79 -4.00 -7.17
N TYR A 297 -19.10 -3.81 -6.98
CA TYR A 297 -19.62 -3.26 -5.73
C TYR A 297 -19.59 -4.28 -4.59
N GLU A 298 -19.91 -5.54 -4.86
CA GLU A 298 -19.98 -6.59 -3.85
C GLU A 298 -18.61 -6.90 -3.23
N PRO A 299 -17.51 -7.06 -4.01
CA PRO A 299 -16.17 -7.19 -3.44
C PRO A 299 -15.75 -5.95 -2.65
N PHE A 300 -16.11 -4.74 -3.12
CA PHE A 300 -15.83 -3.49 -2.42
C PHE A 300 -16.55 -3.42 -1.07
N LYS A 301 -17.88 -3.55 -1.07
CA LYS A 301 -18.72 -3.52 0.13
C LYS A 301 -18.27 -4.55 1.15
N ALA A 302 -18.00 -5.78 0.73
CA ALA A 302 -17.57 -6.84 1.63
C ALA A 302 -16.17 -6.55 2.22
N SER A 303 -15.22 -6.06 1.41
CA SER A 303 -13.85 -5.82 1.88
C SER A 303 -13.75 -4.60 2.79
N VAL A 304 -14.30 -3.46 2.35
CA VAL A 304 -14.29 -2.21 3.14
C VAL A 304 -15.13 -2.38 4.39
N GLY A 305 -16.29 -3.04 4.29
CA GLY A 305 -17.11 -3.37 5.46
C GLY A 305 -16.35 -4.19 6.49
N ALA A 306 -15.77 -5.32 6.09
CA ALA A 306 -15.04 -6.19 7.02
C ALA A 306 -13.84 -5.50 7.68
N TRP A 307 -13.15 -4.61 6.95
CA TRP A 307 -12.03 -3.83 7.50
C TRP A 307 -12.50 -2.77 8.51
N LEU A 308 -13.60 -2.07 8.22
CA LEU A 308 -14.20 -1.11 9.17
C LEU A 308 -14.76 -1.80 10.42
N ASP A 309 -15.35 -2.98 10.26
CA ASP A 309 -16.00 -3.70 11.35
C ASP A 309 -14.98 -4.44 12.26
N HIS A 310 -13.69 -4.49 11.90
CA HIS A 310 -12.64 -5.15 12.68
C HIS A 310 -12.01 -4.21 13.71
N GLU A 311 -12.51 -4.25 14.95
CA GLU A 311 -12.18 -3.31 16.05
C GLU A 311 -10.67 -3.07 16.24
N LYS A 312 -9.87 -4.13 16.39
CA LYS A 312 -8.41 -4.00 16.63
C LYS A 312 -7.64 -3.44 15.42
N LEU A 313 -8.23 -3.37 14.22
CA LEU A 313 -7.54 -2.87 13.04
C LEU A 313 -7.42 -1.35 13.06
N ASP A 314 -8.34 -0.65 13.73
CA ASP A 314 -8.39 0.81 13.79
C ASP A 314 -8.24 1.45 12.38
N PHE A 315 -9.11 1.02 11.46
CA PHE A 315 -9.09 1.47 10.07
C PHE A 315 -9.77 2.84 9.95
N CYS A 316 -8.99 3.92 9.91
CA CYS A 316 -9.50 5.29 10.04
C CYS A 316 -9.85 5.97 8.70
N GLY A 317 -9.44 5.41 7.57
CA GLY A 317 -9.74 6.02 6.27
C GLY A 317 -8.95 5.45 5.12
N ALA A 318 -9.35 5.84 3.92
CA ALA A 318 -8.66 5.43 2.71
C ALA A 318 -8.83 6.41 1.54
N SER A 319 -7.78 6.55 0.73
CA SER A 319 -7.97 7.03 -0.64
C SER A 319 -8.66 5.93 -1.45
N VAL A 320 -9.50 6.32 -2.40
CA VAL A 320 -10.20 5.40 -3.30
C VAL A 320 -9.91 5.79 -4.73
N THR A 321 -9.35 4.85 -5.50
CA THR A 321 -9.02 5.04 -6.92
C THR A 321 -9.83 4.10 -7.81
N LEU A 322 -9.49 4.02 -9.10
CA LEU A 322 -10.16 3.13 -10.05
C LEU A 322 -10.16 1.68 -9.54
N PRO A 323 -11.28 0.93 -9.73
CA PRO A 323 -12.57 1.34 -10.30
C PRO A 323 -13.63 1.73 -9.24
N HIS A 324 -13.22 2.13 -8.03
CA HIS A 324 -14.12 2.16 -6.86
C HIS A 324 -14.69 3.52 -6.46
N LYS A 325 -14.36 4.60 -7.17
CA LYS A 325 -14.79 5.95 -6.77
C LYS A 325 -16.32 6.13 -6.68
N GLU A 326 -17.07 5.46 -7.55
CA GLU A 326 -18.55 5.44 -7.51
C GLU A 326 -19.08 4.49 -6.42
N HIS A 327 -18.39 3.35 -6.22
CA HIS A 327 -18.73 2.36 -5.19
C HIS A 327 -18.62 2.94 -3.78
N LEU A 328 -17.66 3.84 -3.53
CA LEU A 328 -17.50 4.52 -2.23
C LEU A 328 -18.76 5.30 -1.85
N LEU A 329 -19.32 6.10 -2.76
CA LEU A 329 -20.53 6.87 -2.50
C LEU A 329 -21.70 5.96 -2.11
N ARG A 330 -21.92 4.91 -2.91
CA ARG A 330 -22.99 3.94 -2.64
C ARG A 330 -22.80 3.26 -1.28
N PHE A 331 -21.57 2.85 -0.96
CA PHE A 331 -21.26 2.19 0.30
C PHE A 331 -21.52 3.10 1.51
N VAL A 332 -21.05 4.35 1.47
CA VAL A 332 -21.24 5.31 2.57
C VAL A 332 -22.72 5.64 2.76
N ALA A 333 -23.47 5.84 1.67
CA ALA A 333 -24.92 6.03 1.75
C ALA A 333 -25.63 4.81 2.37
N GLU A 334 -25.29 3.59 1.95
CA GLU A 334 -25.88 2.35 2.49
C GLU A 334 -25.53 2.12 3.98
N ARG A 335 -24.37 2.61 4.43
CA ARG A 335 -23.93 2.60 5.83
C ARG A 335 -24.48 3.79 6.65
N GLY A 336 -25.28 4.67 6.06
CA GLY A 336 -25.87 5.84 6.73
C GLY A 336 -24.88 6.97 7.02
N GLY A 337 -23.74 7.00 6.31
CA GLY A 337 -22.74 8.06 6.44
C GLY A 337 -23.06 9.31 5.61
N GLU A 338 -22.23 10.33 5.79
CA GLU A 338 -22.36 11.62 5.11
C GLU A 338 -21.55 11.65 3.81
N ILE A 339 -22.10 12.29 2.78
CA ILE A 339 -21.45 12.48 1.49
C ILE A 339 -21.35 13.97 1.22
N GLU A 340 -20.14 14.43 0.87
CA GLU A 340 -19.92 15.79 0.40
C GLU A 340 -20.84 16.15 -0.77
N ALA A 341 -21.48 17.32 -0.69
CA ALA A 341 -22.48 17.75 -1.67
C ALA A 341 -21.93 17.77 -3.11
N LEU A 342 -20.68 18.22 -3.30
CA LEU A 342 -20.09 18.24 -4.64
C LEU A 342 -19.65 16.84 -5.09
N ALA A 343 -19.13 15.99 -4.21
CA ALA A 343 -18.85 14.58 -4.54
C ALA A 343 -20.12 13.83 -4.99
N SER A 344 -21.26 14.09 -4.35
CA SER A 344 -22.57 13.55 -4.77
C SER A 344 -22.95 13.99 -6.18
N ARG A 345 -22.77 15.27 -6.53
CA ARG A 345 -23.01 15.79 -7.89
C ARG A 345 -22.02 15.25 -8.92
N ILE A 346 -20.76 15.09 -8.54
CA ILE A 346 -19.73 14.44 -9.36
C ILE A 346 -20.09 12.97 -9.60
N ALA A 347 -20.89 12.36 -8.72
CA ALA A 347 -21.16 10.92 -8.67
C ALA A 347 -19.89 10.08 -8.47
N ALA A 348 -18.86 10.65 -7.85
CA ALA A 348 -17.64 9.93 -7.46
C ALA A 348 -16.98 10.58 -6.25
N ALA A 349 -16.44 9.77 -5.34
CA ALA A 349 -15.59 10.18 -4.23
C ALA A 349 -14.25 9.45 -4.27
N ASN A 350 -13.17 10.10 -3.85
CA ASN A 350 -11.84 9.50 -3.79
C ASN A 350 -11.32 9.37 -2.35
N THR A 351 -12.11 9.74 -1.35
CA THR A 351 -11.66 9.82 0.05
C THR A 351 -12.73 9.28 0.98
N LEU A 352 -12.43 8.18 1.67
CA LEU A 352 -13.18 7.64 2.80
C LEU A 352 -12.54 8.15 4.09
N THR A 353 -13.34 8.73 4.97
CA THR A 353 -12.92 9.14 6.32
C THR A 353 -13.82 8.49 7.35
N VAL A 354 -13.22 7.88 8.37
CA VAL A 354 -13.91 7.46 9.59
C VAL A 354 -13.68 8.56 10.62
N ARG A 355 -14.75 9.24 11.05
CA ARG A 355 -14.68 10.31 12.04
C ARG A 355 -14.52 9.71 13.44
N GLU A 356 -14.15 10.55 14.41
CA GLU A 356 -13.94 10.12 15.81
C GLU A 356 -15.17 9.47 16.45
N ASP A 357 -16.38 9.83 16.00
CA ASP A 357 -17.64 9.22 16.44
C ASP A 357 -17.97 7.89 15.72
N GLY A 358 -17.07 7.41 14.86
CA GLY A 358 -17.24 6.23 14.02
C GLY A 358 -18.10 6.45 12.77
N SER A 359 -18.63 7.66 12.56
CA SER A 359 -19.43 7.96 11.36
C SER A 359 -18.55 8.02 10.11
N LEU A 360 -19.11 7.56 8.99
CA LEU A 360 -18.42 7.56 7.70
C LEU A 360 -18.67 8.87 6.96
N TYR A 361 -17.62 9.41 6.36
CA TYR A 361 -17.69 10.56 5.47
C TYR A 361 -16.98 10.26 4.15
N ALA A 362 -17.67 10.54 3.03
CA ALA A 362 -17.09 10.47 1.69
C ALA A 362 -16.94 11.86 1.07
N SER A 363 -15.74 12.18 0.58
CA SER A 363 -15.43 13.42 -0.11
C SER A 363 -14.60 13.20 -1.37
N ASN A 364 -14.43 14.25 -2.16
CA ASN A 364 -13.63 14.23 -3.38
C ASN A 364 -12.55 15.33 -3.34
N THR A 365 -11.29 14.95 -3.10
CA THR A 365 -10.17 15.88 -3.08
C THR A 365 -9.57 16.14 -4.46
N ASP A 366 -9.97 15.40 -5.51
CA ASP A 366 -9.44 15.58 -6.87
C ASP A 366 -9.84 16.94 -7.45
N TYR A 367 -11.12 17.32 -7.32
CA TYR A 367 -11.59 18.58 -7.90
C TYR A 367 -10.98 19.79 -7.17
N ALA A 368 -10.83 19.70 -5.85
CA ALA A 368 -10.24 20.75 -5.03
C ALA A 368 -8.78 20.96 -5.40
N ALA A 369 -8.02 19.86 -5.52
CA ALA A 369 -6.63 19.88 -5.97
C ALA A 369 -6.47 20.50 -7.37
N ALA A 370 -7.37 20.19 -8.30
CA ALA A 370 -7.34 20.76 -9.64
C ALA A 370 -7.74 22.25 -9.66
N LEU A 371 -8.70 22.66 -8.84
CA LEU A 371 -9.05 24.07 -8.66
C LEU A 371 -7.87 24.86 -8.13
N ASP A 372 -7.23 24.39 -7.06
CA ASP A 372 -6.06 25.03 -6.46
C ASP A 372 -4.90 25.12 -7.44
N ALA A 373 -4.60 24.02 -8.14
CA ALA A 373 -3.51 23.99 -9.12
C ALA A 373 -3.75 24.96 -10.29
N LEU A 374 -4.98 25.03 -10.81
CA LEU A 374 -5.34 25.96 -11.88
C LEU A 374 -5.32 27.41 -11.40
N CYS A 375 -5.88 27.69 -10.22
CA CYS A 375 -5.95 29.01 -9.63
C CYS A 375 -4.55 29.57 -9.33
N ASP A 376 -3.66 28.76 -8.76
CA ASP A 376 -2.25 29.12 -8.55
C ASP A 376 -1.53 29.40 -9.88
N GLY A 377 -1.83 28.61 -10.92
CA GLY A 377 -1.35 28.86 -12.27
C GLY A 377 -1.82 30.20 -12.83
N LEU A 378 -3.07 30.58 -12.57
CA LEU A 378 -3.69 31.82 -13.03
C LEU A 378 -3.42 33.03 -12.12
N GLU A 379 -2.85 32.79 -10.94
CA GLU A 379 -2.62 33.76 -9.85
C GLU A 379 -3.92 34.42 -9.36
N ILE A 380 -4.94 33.59 -9.13
CA ILE A 380 -6.28 34.01 -8.69
C ILE A 380 -6.78 33.12 -7.55
N THR A 381 -7.86 33.54 -6.88
CA THR A 381 -8.62 32.66 -5.98
C THR A 381 -9.71 31.90 -6.74
N TRP A 382 -10.39 30.96 -6.07
CA TRP A 382 -11.52 30.23 -6.68
C TRP A 382 -12.64 31.18 -7.16
N GLU A 383 -12.91 32.28 -6.44
CA GLU A 383 -13.87 33.30 -6.87
C GLU A 383 -13.43 34.00 -8.17
N GLY A 384 -12.12 34.10 -8.39
CA GLY A 384 -11.54 34.70 -9.60
C GLY A 384 -11.78 33.87 -10.86
N LEU A 385 -12.14 32.58 -10.74
CA LEU A 385 -12.54 31.75 -11.89
C LEU A 385 -13.90 32.17 -12.48
N ARG A 386 -14.68 32.97 -11.75
CA ARG A 386 -16.03 33.35 -12.18
C ARG A 386 -16.01 34.04 -13.54
N GLY A 387 -16.70 33.44 -14.51
CA GLY A 387 -16.82 33.95 -15.87
C GLY A 387 -15.57 33.73 -16.75
N LEU A 388 -14.49 33.15 -16.23
CA LEU A 388 -13.36 32.72 -17.05
C LEU A 388 -13.74 31.47 -17.84
N ARG A 389 -13.25 31.36 -19.07
CA ARG A 389 -13.48 30.21 -19.91
C ARG A 389 -12.39 29.16 -19.72
N VAL A 390 -12.79 28.01 -19.19
CA VAL A 390 -11.89 26.87 -18.95
C VAL A 390 -12.23 25.73 -19.90
N ALA A 391 -11.30 25.39 -20.79
CA ALA A 391 -11.44 24.24 -21.67
C ALA A 391 -10.97 22.96 -20.96
N VAL A 392 -11.81 21.92 -20.95
CA VAL A 392 -11.47 20.60 -20.42
C VAL A 392 -11.39 19.61 -21.57
N LEU A 393 -10.20 19.05 -21.80
CA LEU A 393 -9.98 18.03 -22.82
C LEU A 393 -10.26 16.65 -22.22
N GLY A 394 -11.26 15.95 -22.75
CA GLY A 394 -11.71 14.64 -22.29
C GLY A 394 -13.08 14.66 -21.61
N ALA A 395 -13.70 13.48 -21.53
CA ALA A 395 -15.01 13.29 -20.89
C ALA A 395 -15.03 12.02 -20.00
N GLY A 396 -13.89 11.70 -19.38
CA GLY A 396 -13.74 10.58 -18.44
C GLY A 396 -14.01 10.96 -16.98
N GLY A 397 -13.67 10.07 -16.03
CA GLY A 397 -13.89 10.30 -14.60
C GLY A 397 -13.16 11.52 -14.03
N VAL A 398 -11.89 11.74 -14.43
CA VAL A 398 -11.12 12.94 -14.05
C VAL A 398 -11.79 14.20 -14.62
N ALA A 399 -12.15 14.18 -15.91
CA ALA A 399 -12.86 15.30 -16.54
C ALA A 399 -14.17 15.63 -15.83
N ARG A 400 -14.95 14.61 -15.42
CA ARG A 400 -16.20 14.81 -14.68
C ARG A 400 -15.99 15.53 -13.34
N ALA A 401 -14.97 15.14 -12.56
CA ALA A 401 -14.65 15.81 -11.31
C ALA A 401 -14.22 17.27 -11.54
N LEU A 402 -13.34 17.50 -12.53
CA LEU A 402 -12.82 18.84 -12.84
C LEU A 402 -13.89 19.77 -13.42
N VAL A 403 -14.73 19.28 -14.35
CA VAL A 403 -15.88 20.02 -14.88
C VAL A 403 -16.79 20.46 -13.74
N ALA A 404 -17.12 19.56 -12.82
CA ALA A 404 -17.95 19.90 -11.66
C ALA A 404 -17.29 20.97 -10.77
N GLY A 405 -15.99 20.83 -10.48
CA GLY A 405 -15.23 21.79 -9.68
C GLY A 405 -15.20 23.19 -10.30
N PHE A 406 -14.79 23.29 -11.57
CA PHE A 406 -14.73 24.58 -12.29
C PHE A 406 -16.11 25.21 -12.46
N ALA A 407 -17.13 24.41 -12.81
CA ALA A 407 -18.50 24.87 -12.91
C ALA A 407 -19.03 25.37 -11.56
N TYR A 408 -18.73 24.66 -10.47
CA TYR A 408 -19.10 25.06 -9.11
C TYR A 408 -18.43 26.39 -8.72
N ALA A 409 -17.17 26.60 -9.09
CA ALA A 409 -16.46 27.87 -8.91
C ALA A 409 -17.00 29.02 -9.79
N GLY A 410 -17.85 28.71 -10.78
CA GLY A 410 -18.50 29.70 -11.65
C GLY A 410 -17.78 29.98 -12.96
N ALA A 411 -16.84 29.11 -13.37
CA ALA A 411 -16.21 29.18 -14.68
C ALA A 411 -17.19 28.83 -15.82
N GLU A 412 -16.93 29.36 -17.02
CA GLU A 412 -17.55 28.89 -18.26
C GLU A 412 -16.77 27.69 -18.79
N VAL A 413 -17.28 26.48 -18.55
CA VAL A 413 -16.57 25.24 -18.87
C VAL A 413 -16.91 24.79 -20.28
N VAL A 414 -15.87 24.56 -21.11
CA VAL A 414 -16.00 24.02 -22.47
C VAL A 414 -15.35 22.64 -22.52
N ILE A 415 -16.15 21.61 -22.73
CA ILE A 415 -15.69 20.23 -22.83
C ILE A 415 -15.37 19.93 -24.29
N VAL A 416 -14.14 19.48 -24.55
CA VAL A 416 -13.70 19.01 -25.86
C VAL A 416 -13.34 17.54 -25.73
N ASN A 417 -13.93 16.69 -26.56
CA ASN A 417 -13.65 15.26 -26.52
C ASN A 417 -13.70 14.64 -27.93
N ARG A 418 -12.88 13.61 -28.19
CA ARG A 418 -12.87 12.89 -29.47
C ARG A 418 -14.26 12.38 -29.88
N THR A 419 -15.05 11.93 -28.91
CA THR A 419 -16.43 11.49 -29.13
C THR A 419 -17.38 12.57 -28.61
N ALA A 420 -17.98 13.34 -29.52
CA ALA A 420 -18.85 14.47 -29.20
C ALA A 420 -19.99 14.11 -28.23
N ALA A 421 -20.69 13.00 -28.48
CA ALA A 421 -21.78 12.52 -27.63
C ALA A 421 -21.39 12.32 -26.15
N ARG A 422 -20.12 11.98 -25.86
CA ARG A 422 -19.66 11.87 -24.46
C ARG A 422 -19.44 13.24 -23.81
N ALA A 423 -18.95 14.22 -24.56
CA ALA A 423 -18.83 15.59 -24.06
C ALA A 423 -20.20 16.21 -23.83
N GLU A 424 -21.14 16.02 -24.75
CA GLU A 424 -22.53 16.48 -24.63
C GLU A 424 -23.22 15.86 -23.43
N ALA A 425 -23.11 14.54 -23.24
CA ALA A 425 -23.66 13.86 -22.07
C ALA A 425 -23.06 14.38 -20.75
N LEU A 426 -21.77 14.70 -20.73
CA LEU A 426 -21.12 15.27 -19.56
C LEU A 426 -21.57 16.72 -19.31
N ALA A 427 -21.70 17.54 -20.36
CA ALA A 427 -22.20 18.90 -20.24
C ALA A 427 -23.63 18.93 -19.68
N SER A 428 -24.52 18.10 -20.25
CA SER A 428 -25.91 17.98 -19.81
C SER A 428 -26.05 17.51 -18.36
N ALA A 429 -25.09 16.74 -17.84
CA ALA A 429 -25.10 16.31 -16.44
C ALA A 429 -24.90 17.47 -15.44
N PHE A 430 -24.39 18.62 -15.91
CA PHE A 430 -24.14 19.81 -15.08
C PHE A 430 -24.93 21.04 -15.54
N ASP A 431 -25.84 20.89 -16.52
CA ASP A 431 -26.68 21.98 -16.98
C ASP A 431 -27.58 22.49 -15.85
N GLY A 432 -27.64 23.82 -15.68
CA GLY A 432 -28.38 24.46 -14.60
C GLY A 432 -27.86 24.20 -13.17
N GLY A 433 -26.68 23.58 -13.01
CA GLY A 433 -26.10 23.29 -11.70
C GLY A 433 -25.81 24.55 -10.87
N ALA A 434 -26.01 24.51 -9.55
CA ALA A 434 -25.75 25.66 -8.70
C ALA A 434 -24.24 25.93 -8.49
N THR A 435 -23.81 27.18 -8.64
CA THR A 435 -22.46 27.65 -8.33
C THR A 435 -22.31 28.05 -6.86
N MET A 436 -21.08 28.25 -6.37
CA MET A 436 -20.79 28.78 -5.02
C MET A 436 -21.55 30.08 -4.72
N ALA A 437 -21.79 30.91 -5.75
CA ALA A 437 -22.44 32.20 -5.61
C ALA A 437 -23.97 32.17 -5.83
N GLY A 438 -24.58 31.00 -5.95
CA GLY A 438 -26.03 30.86 -6.16
C GLY A 438 -26.51 31.14 -7.59
N GLY A 439 -25.63 31.04 -8.60
CA GLY A 439 -25.97 31.15 -10.03
C GLY A 439 -26.03 29.80 -10.73
N SER A 440 -26.31 29.80 -12.04
CA SER A 440 -26.28 28.60 -12.89
C SER A 440 -24.90 28.39 -13.52
N ALA A 441 -24.39 27.17 -13.43
CA ALA A 441 -23.22 26.69 -14.12
C ALA A 441 -23.39 26.80 -15.64
N ARG A 442 -22.32 27.17 -16.34
CA ARG A 442 -22.28 27.25 -17.80
C ARG A 442 -21.32 26.17 -18.30
N VAL A 443 -21.87 25.02 -18.66
CA VAL A 443 -21.09 23.90 -19.20
C VAL A 443 -21.57 23.61 -20.62
N SER A 444 -20.64 23.54 -21.57
CA SER A 444 -20.96 23.28 -22.98
C SER A 444 -19.98 22.28 -23.58
N ALA A 445 -20.40 21.56 -24.61
CA ALA A 445 -19.53 20.71 -25.41
C ALA A 445 -19.26 21.39 -26.76
N LYS A 446 -17.99 21.48 -27.16
CA LYS A 446 -17.59 22.09 -28.44
C LYS A 446 -16.48 21.26 -29.11
N PRO A 447 -16.42 21.24 -30.45
CA PRO A 447 -15.28 20.68 -31.15
C PRO A 447 -14.03 21.57 -31.01
N MET A 448 -12.84 21.00 -31.23
CA MET A 448 -11.55 21.66 -31.01
C MET A 448 -11.36 22.91 -31.89
N ASP A 449 -11.79 22.86 -33.14
CA ASP A 449 -11.71 23.98 -34.09
C ASP A 449 -12.52 25.20 -33.61
N VAL A 450 -13.72 24.98 -33.07
CA VAL A 450 -14.54 26.04 -32.47
C VAL A 450 -13.88 26.61 -31.22
N LEU A 451 -13.30 25.77 -30.36
CA LEU A 451 -12.53 26.24 -29.20
C LEU A 451 -11.36 27.13 -29.63
N CYS A 452 -10.59 26.71 -30.64
CA CYS A 452 -9.46 27.48 -31.16
C CYS A 452 -9.90 28.84 -31.72
N ALA A 453 -11.04 28.90 -32.41
CA ALA A 453 -11.59 30.14 -32.96
C ALA A 453 -12.10 31.11 -31.88
N GLU A 454 -12.73 30.60 -30.83
CA GLU A 454 -13.31 31.42 -29.75
C GLU A 454 -12.31 31.80 -28.64
N GLY A 455 -11.23 31.02 -28.49
CA GLY A 455 -10.23 31.17 -27.42
C GLY A 455 -10.73 30.74 -26.03
N CYS A 456 -9.80 30.64 -25.08
CA CYS A 456 -10.07 30.34 -23.66
C CYS A 456 -9.00 30.95 -22.73
N ASP A 457 -9.32 31.07 -21.44
CA ASP A 457 -8.39 31.57 -20.43
C ASP A 457 -7.44 30.48 -19.95
N ALA A 458 -7.93 29.24 -19.87
CA ALA A 458 -7.12 28.08 -19.51
C ALA A 458 -7.58 26.79 -20.19
N VAL A 459 -6.64 25.85 -20.34
CA VAL A 459 -6.87 24.50 -20.86
C VAL A 459 -6.44 23.49 -19.82
N VAL A 460 -7.27 22.47 -19.59
CA VAL A 460 -6.97 21.34 -18.70
C VAL A 460 -7.12 20.03 -19.44
N ASN A 461 -6.04 19.24 -19.54
CA ASN A 461 -6.09 17.91 -20.13
C ASN A 461 -6.45 16.84 -19.08
N CYS A 462 -7.57 16.18 -19.33
CA CYS A 462 -8.10 15.07 -18.55
C CYS A 462 -8.15 13.76 -19.36
N THR A 463 -7.48 13.72 -20.52
CA THR A 463 -7.31 12.50 -21.32
C THR A 463 -6.03 11.77 -20.92
N SER A 464 -5.85 10.55 -21.42
CA SER A 464 -4.60 9.80 -21.31
C SER A 464 -3.63 10.07 -22.47
N VAL A 465 -3.92 11.03 -23.36
CA VAL A 465 -3.08 11.32 -24.54
C VAL A 465 -1.83 12.06 -24.09
N GLY A 466 -0.65 11.52 -24.39
CA GLY A 466 0.64 12.05 -23.96
C GLY A 466 1.21 11.34 -22.73
N MET A 467 0.49 10.36 -22.18
CA MET A 467 0.94 9.53 -21.05
C MET A 467 1.90 8.45 -21.53
N HIS A 468 2.89 8.08 -20.71
CA HIS A 468 3.79 6.97 -21.00
C HIS A 468 3.00 5.68 -21.34
N PRO A 469 3.35 4.93 -22.40
CA PRO A 469 4.56 5.09 -23.24
C PRO A 469 4.42 6.09 -24.40
N ASP A 470 3.22 6.57 -24.69
CA ASP A 470 2.90 7.41 -25.86
C ASP A 470 3.16 8.90 -25.59
N VAL A 471 4.42 9.25 -25.29
CA VAL A 471 4.81 10.60 -24.81
C VAL A 471 4.88 11.67 -25.91
N GLY A 472 4.92 11.28 -27.18
CA GLY A 472 5.13 12.18 -28.32
C GLY A 472 3.86 12.84 -28.89
N VAL A 473 2.68 12.53 -28.34
CA VAL A 473 1.38 12.98 -28.85
C VAL A 473 0.74 14.03 -27.93
N SER A 474 0.03 14.98 -28.53
CA SER A 474 -0.72 16.02 -27.81
C SER A 474 -2.22 15.87 -28.08
N PRO A 475 -3.09 16.09 -27.07
CA PRO A 475 -4.54 16.16 -27.29
C PRO A 475 -5.00 17.49 -27.90
N ALA A 476 -4.12 18.50 -27.96
CA ALA A 476 -4.41 19.82 -28.49
C ALA A 476 -3.94 19.97 -29.94
N SER A 477 -4.66 20.78 -30.71
CA SER A 477 -4.22 21.24 -32.03
C SER A 477 -3.21 22.39 -31.89
N PRO A 478 -2.20 22.53 -32.77
CA PRO A 478 -1.25 23.66 -32.71
C PRO A 478 -1.93 25.03 -32.70
N GLU A 479 -3.05 25.16 -33.41
CA GLU A 479 -3.85 26.39 -33.52
C GLU A 479 -4.37 26.89 -32.17
N LEU A 480 -4.48 26.00 -31.15
CA LEU A 480 -4.88 26.37 -29.79
C LEU A 480 -3.90 27.36 -29.15
N PHE A 481 -2.64 27.34 -29.58
CA PHE A 481 -1.57 28.16 -29.04
C PHE A 481 -1.27 29.41 -29.89
N GLU A 482 -2.05 29.63 -30.96
CA GLU A 482 -1.83 30.73 -31.90
C GLU A 482 -2.73 31.95 -31.58
N GLY A 483 -2.21 33.15 -31.88
CA GLY A 483 -2.99 34.39 -31.85
C GLY A 483 -3.40 34.91 -30.45
N ARG A 484 -4.44 35.76 -30.42
CA ARG A 484 -4.94 36.42 -29.18
C ARG A 484 -5.84 35.53 -28.32
N GLY A 485 -6.29 34.39 -28.85
CA GLY A 485 -7.15 33.42 -28.14
C GLY A 485 -6.40 32.36 -27.35
N ARG A 486 -5.05 32.45 -27.31
CA ARG A 486 -4.19 31.50 -26.60
C ARG A 486 -4.49 31.47 -25.09
N PRO A 487 -4.44 30.28 -24.45
CA PRO A 487 -4.64 30.17 -23.02
C PRO A 487 -3.52 30.85 -22.22
N ARG A 488 -3.85 31.38 -21.05
CA ARG A 488 -2.87 31.88 -20.08
C ARG A 488 -2.17 30.72 -19.37
N VAL A 489 -2.94 29.67 -19.06
CA VAL A 489 -2.48 28.48 -18.32
C VAL A 489 -2.90 27.21 -19.05
N VAL A 490 -1.98 26.26 -19.11
CA VAL A 490 -2.23 24.89 -19.57
C VAL A 490 -1.87 23.92 -18.45
N PHE A 491 -2.84 23.15 -18.01
CA PHE A 491 -2.72 22.15 -16.96
C PHE A 491 -2.89 20.76 -17.57
N ASP A 492 -1.97 19.84 -17.29
CA ASP A 492 -2.10 18.43 -17.65
C ASP A 492 -2.24 17.58 -16.40
N THR A 493 -3.27 16.73 -16.33
CA THR A 493 -3.47 15.80 -15.22
C THR A 493 -2.55 14.57 -15.32
N ILE A 494 -1.88 14.37 -16.45
CA ILE A 494 -0.84 13.36 -16.62
C ILE A 494 0.41 13.81 -15.86
N TYR A 495 0.94 12.92 -15.02
CA TYR A 495 2.17 13.16 -14.25
C TYR A 495 3.37 12.32 -14.74
N ASN A 496 3.13 11.33 -15.62
CA ASN A 496 4.18 10.50 -16.22
C ASN A 496 4.02 10.45 -17.76
N PRO A 497 4.88 11.15 -18.52
CA PRO A 497 6.01 11.97 -18.08
C PRO A 497 5.55 13.27 -17.41
N ARG A 498 6.41 13.88 -16.59
CA ARG A 498 6.12 15.16 -15.91
C ARG A 498 5.86 16.30 -16.89
N MET A 499 6.65 16.37 -17.97
CA MET A 499 6.45 17.30 -19.07
C MET A 499 5.92 16.55 -20.28
N THR A 500 4.60 16.56 -20.47
CA THR A 500 3.95 15.99 -21.66
C THR A 500 4.18 16.86 -22.88
N ARG A 501 3.93 16.29 -24.08
CA ARG A 501 4.00 17.07 -25.32
C ARG A 501 3.12 18.32 -25.29
N LEU A 502 1.93 18.22 -24.70
CA LEU A 502 1.01 19.34 -24.48
C LEU A 502 1.68 20.49 -23.71
N LEU A 503 2.32 20.16 -22.57
CA LEU A 503 2.96 21.15 -21.72
C LEU A 503 4.20 21.74 -22.38
N VAL A 504 4.96 20.95 -23.14
CA VAL A 504 6.12 21.44 -23.92
C VAL A 504 5.67 22.44 -24.99
N ASP A 505 4.63 22.12 -25.76
CA ASP A 505 4.09 22.99 -26.80
C ASP A 505 3.52 24.29 -26.17
N ALA A 506 2.78 24.17 -25.06
CA ALA A 506 2.24 25.30 -24.31
C ALA A 506 3.33 26.24 -23.76
N ALA A 507 4.37 25.68 -23.13
CA ALA A 507 5.49 26.46 -22.61
C ALA A 507 6.24 27.19 -23.75
N SER A 508 6.42 26.53 -24.89
CA SER A 508 7.05 27.11 -26.08
C SER A 508 6.23 28.28 -26.66
N ALA A 509 4.91 28.25 -26.49
CA ALA A 509 4.00 29.34 -26.87
C ALA A 509 3.89 30.47 -25.82
N GLY A 510 4.59 30.35 -24.69
CA GLY A 510 4.60 31.32 -23.59
C GLY A 510 3.43 31.20 -22.61
N CYS A 511 2.71 30.07 -22.62
CA CYS A 511 1.70 29.77 -21.60
C CYS A 511 2.39 29.35 -20.30
N ARG A 512 1.76 29.65 -19.16
CA ARG A 512 2.15 29.05 -17.88
C ARG A 512 1.68 27.59 -17.86
N VAL A 513 2.55 26.70 -17.40
CA VAL A 513 2.25 25.26 -17.35
C VAL A 513 2.04 24.79 -15.92
N VAL A 514 1.09 23.87 -15.75
CA VAL A 514 0.85 23.15 -14.49
C VAL A 514 0.95 21.66 -14.79
N THR A 515 1.79 20.96 -14.04
CA THR A 515 2.10 19.53 -14.24
C THR A 515 1.22 18.65 -13.35
N GLY A 516 0.98 17.39 -13.76
CA GLY A 516 0.04 16.50 -13.07
C GLY A 516 0.48 16.07 -11.67
N ASP A 517 1.77 16.11 -11.37
CA ASP A 517 2.33 15.84 -10.04
C ASP A 517 1.83 16.84 -8.99
N GLU A 518 1.58 18.10 -9.36
CA GLU A 518 1.02 19.09 -8.44
C GLU A 518 -0.41 18.73 -8.01
N MET A 519 -1.24 18.23 -8.94
CA MET A 519 -2.58 17.75 -8.59
C MET A 519 -2.49 16.52 -7.68
N PHE A 520 -1.57 15.60 -7.94
CA PHE A 520 -1.37 14.41 -7.11
C PHE A 520 -1.00 14.81 -5.67
N VAL A 521 -0.06 15.74 -5.50
CA VAL A 521 0.38 16.22 -4.19
C VAL A 521 -0.75 16.90 -3.44
N ARG A 522 -1.52 17.76 -4.11
CA ARG A 522 -2.62 18.52 -3.48
C ARG A 522 -3.79 17.64 -3.08
N GLN A 523 -4.17 16.65 -3.89
CA GLN A 523 -5.26 15.75 -3.51
C GLN A 523 -4.86 14.88 -2.30
N ALA A 524 -3.57 14.49 -2.22
CA ALA A 524 -3.03 13.75 -1.08
C ALA A 524 -2.94 14.64 0.16
N ALA A 525 -2.61 15.93 0.00
CA ALA A 525 -2.62 16.91 1.09
C ALA A 525 -4.02 17.06 1.70
N GLY A 526 -5.05 17.25 0.88
CA GLY A 526 -6.42 17.34 1.37
C GLY A 526 -6.87 16.07 2.11
N GLN A 527 -6.51 14.89 1.61
CA GLN A 527 -6.76 13.62 2.29
C GLN A 527 -6.06 13.52 3.64
N PHE A 528 -4.78 13.88 3.66
CA PHE A 528 -3.96 13.87 4.87
C PHE A 528 -4.55 14.77 5.96
N GLU A 529 -4.94 15.99 5.61
CA GLU A 529 -5.53 16.95 6.55
C GLU A 529 -6.87 16.46 7.10
N LEU A 530 -7.72 15.84 6.26
CA LEU A 530 -8.99 15.25 6.69
C LEU A 530 -8.80 14.14 7.73
N TRP A 531 -7.79 13.30 7.57
CA TRP A 531 -7.55 12.17 8.47
C TRP A 531 -6.78 12.54 9.73
N THR A 532 -5.75 13.37 9.59
CA THR A 532 -4.81 13.64 10.68
C THR A 532 -5.22 14.86 11.49
N GLN A 533 -6.05 15.75 10.93
CA GLN A 533 -6.34 17.08 11.50
C GLN A 533 -5.08 17.95 11.68
N HIS A 534 -3.99 17.61 10.98
CA HIS A 534 -2.75 18.38 10.91
C HIS A 534 -2.53 18.91 9.49
N PRO A 535 -1.90 20.10 9.32
CA PRO A 535 -1.52 20.60 8.01
C PRO A 535 -0.65 19.58 7.26
N ALA A 536 -0.92 19.38 5.97
CA ALA A 536 -0.13 18.45 5.18
C ALA A 536 1.31 18.97 4.99
N PRO A 537 2.34 18.13 5.16
CA PRO A 537 3.73 18.50 4.87
C PRO A 537 4.00 18.47 3.36
N VAL A 538 3.38 19.39 2.61
CA VAL A 538 3.39 19.44 1.14
C VAL A 538 4.81 19.40 0.55
N GLY A 539 5.79 20.00 1.22
CA GLY A 539 7.20 19.95 0.80
C GLY A 539 7.76 18.52 0.76
N VAL A 540 7.42 17.68 1.74
CA VAL A 540 7.79 16.26 1.79
C VAL A 540 7.08 15.50 0.67
N PHE A 541 5.80 15.80 0.43
CA PHE A 541 5.04 15.13 -0.63
C PHE A 541 5.62 15.40 -2.02
N ARG A 542 6.04 16.65 -2.28
CA ARG A 542 6.74 17.01 -3.52
C ARG A 542 8.08 16.30 -3.65
N GLN A 543 8.85 16.20 -2.57
CA GLN A 543 10.13 15.50 -2.59
C GLN A 543 9.95 14.02 -2.96
N VAL A 544 9.00 13.32 -2.30
CA VAL A 544 8.72 11.91 -2.59
C VAL A 544 8.26 11.72 -4.05
N MET A 545 7.42 12.62 -4.58
CA MET A 545 7.03 12.58 -5.99
C MET A 545 8.20 12.79 -6.93
N ALA A 546 9.08 13.75 -6.64
CA ALA A 546 10.25 14.06 -7.47
C ALA A 546 11.21 12.86 -7.53
N GLU A 547 11.51 12.25 -6.38
CA GLU A 547 12.34 11.04 -6.29
C GLU A 547 11.74 9.87 -7.09
N ALA A 548 10.43 9.64 -6.96
CA ALA A 548 9.72 8.58 -7.69
C ALA A 548 9.67 8.81 -9.22
N LEU A 549 9.68 10.07 -9.66
CA LEU A 549 9.69 10.45 -11.08
C LEU A 549 11.11 10.63 -11.63
N GLY A 550 12.15 10.57 -10.79
CA GLY A 550 13.55 10.73 -11.17
C GLY A 550 13.92 12.14 -11.64
N VAL A 551 13.32 13.18 -11.04
CA VAL A 551 13.49 14.59 -11.45
C VAL A 551 14.01 15.51 -10.35
#